data_AF-A0A1Z9FIX7-F1
#
_entry.id   AF-A0A1Z9FIX7-F1
#
_cell.length_a   1.000
_cell.length_b   1.000
_cell.length_c   1.000
_cell.angle_alpha   90.00
_cell.angle_beta   90.00
_cell.angle_gamma   90.00
#
_symmetry.space_group_name_H-M   'P 1'
#
loop_
_entity.id
_entity.type
_entity.pdbx_description
1 polymer ?
#
loop_
_entity_poly.entity_id
_entity_poly.type
_entity_poly.pdbx_seq_one_letter_code
_entity_poly.pdbx_strand_id
1 'polypeptide(L)'
;MIKKNTIRYILIFFINFFLFNNAFSFDYEIQTHAKRTILKSFPISDNKKYVSFILEGTCTDNLGNYGLMEQASFVILNNDDVIELDGYGKTIYQDNQRLILGGLEIVKKKTLV
;
A
#
# COMPACT_ATOMS: atom_id res chain seq x y z
N MET A 1 32.82 -44.15 -11.87
CA MET A 1 33.10 -43.36 -13.10
C MET A 1 31.80 -42.65 -13.50
N ILE A 2 31.69 -41.34 -13.27
CA ILE A 2 30.46 -40.58 -13.56
C ILE A 2 30.35 -40.42 -15.09
N LYS A 3 29.22 -40.78 -15.68
CA LYS A 3 29.00 -40.62 -17.13
C LYS A 3 28.99 -39.12 -17.48
N LYS A 4 29.64 -38.75 -18.58
CA LYS A 4 29.76 -37.35 -19.06
C LYS A 4 28.41 -36.62 -19.15
N ASN A 5 27.34 -37.33 -19.49
CA ASN A 5 25.98 -36.78 -19.56
C ASN A 5 25.43 -36.40 -18.17
N THR A 6 25.77 -37.14 -17.11
CA THR A 6 25.34 -36.84 -15.73
C THR A 6 25.92 -35.50 -15.25
N ILE A 7 27.18 -35.21 -15.57
CA ILE A 7 27.83 -33.93 -15.24
C ILE A 7 27.12 -32.77 -15.94
N ARG A 8 26.71 -32.96 -17.20
CA ARG A 8 25.97 -31.95 -17.97
C ARG A 8 24.62 -31.63 -17.35
N TYR A 9 23.85 -32.63 -16.90
CA TYR A 9 22.56 -32.39 -16.23
C TYR A 9 22.72 -31.70 -14.87
N ILE A 10 23.75 -32.06 -14.11
CA ILE A 10 24.08 -31.39 -12.83
C ILE A 10 24.40 -29.91 -13.07
N LEU A 11 25.20 -29.60 -14.10
CA LEU A 11 25.54 -28.21 -14.42
C LEU A 11 24.31 -27.38 -14.81
N ILE A 12 23.42 -27.95 -15.63
CA ILE A 12 22.16 -27.31 -16.02
C ILE A 12 21.28 -27.07 -14.78
N PHE A 13 21.20 -28.03 -13.87
CA PHE A 13 20.45 -27.88 -12.62
C PHE A 13 20.99 -26.73 -11.76
N PHE A 14 22.30 -26.65 -11.56
CA PHE A 14 22.92 -25.57 -10.77
C PHE A 14 22.74 -24.18 -11.41
N ILE A 15 22.83 -24.09 -12.74
CA ILE A 15 22.57 -22.83 -13.47
C ILE A 15 21.12 -22.39 -13.27
N ASN A 16 20.14 -23.28 -13.46
CA ASN A 16 18.74 -22.95 -13.24
C ASN A 16 18.48 -22.59 -11.77
N PHE A 17 19.03 -23.35 -10.83
CA PHE A 17 18.91 -23.05 -9.41
C PHE A 17 19.44 -21.65 -9.08
N PHE A 18 20.60 -21.24 -9.60
CA PHE A 18 21.12 -19.90 -9.36
C PHE A 18 20.28 -18.80 -10.03
N LEU A 19 19.74 -19.03 -11.23
CA LEU A 19 18.91 -18.05 -11.93
C LEU A 19 17.55 -17.84 -11.26
N PHE A 20 16.93 -18.89 -10.72
CA PHE A 20 15.58 -18.83 -10.16
C PHE A 20 15.50 -18.53 -8.65
N ASN A 21 16.63 -18.53 -7.92
CA ASN A 21 16.64 -18.22 -6.47
C ASN A 21 16.81 -16.74 -6.13
N ASN A 22 16.94 -15.84 -7.11
CA ASN A 22 17.04 -14.40 -6.84
C ASN A 22 15.64 -13.78 -6.82
N ALA A 23 14.93 -13.93 -5.71
CA ALA A 23 13.76 -13.13 -5.42
C ALA A 23 14.21 -11.81 -4.79
N PHE A 24 14.02 -10.69 -5.51
CA PHE A 24 14.21 -9.36 -4.95
C PHE A 24 12.89 -8.90 -4.33
N SER A 25 12.99 -8.42 -3.09
CA SER A 25 11.91 -7.70 -2.44
C SER A 25 12.35 -6.25 -2.26
N PHE A 26 11.41 -5.33 -2.47
CA PHE A 26 11.61 -3.91 -2.26
C PHE A 26 10.36 -3.37 -1.57
N ASP A 27 10.57 -2.63 -0.48
CA ASP A 27 9.49 -1.94 0.21
C ASP A 27 9.19 -0.65 -0.55
N TYR A 28 7.98 -0.55 -1.09
CA TYR A 28 7.52 0.68 -1.75
C TYR A 28 6.89 1.60 -0.71
N GLU A 29 7.51 2.75 -0.47
CA GLU A 29 7.06 3.72 0.51
C GLU A 29 6.54 4.97 -0.18
N ILE A 30 5.35 5.44 0.23
CA ILE A 30 4.79 6.72 -0.20
C ILE A 30 4.65 7.63 1.03
N GLN A 31 5.25 8.80 0.96
CA GLN A 31 5.06 9.87 1.93
C GLN A 31 4.07 10.89 1.36
N THR A 32 3.07 11.29 2.15
CA THR A 32 2.00 12.19 1.72
C THR A 32 2.02 13.49 2.53
N HIS A 33 1.94 14.62 1.85
CA HIS A 33 1.73 15.94 2.44
C HIS A 33 0.40 16.51 1.93
N ALA A 34 -0.69 16.12 2.59
CA ALA A 34 -2.04 16.47 2.18
C ALA A 34 -2.80 17.25 3.25
N LYS A 35 -3.60 18.22 2.80
CA LYS A 35 -4.59 18.90 3.62
C LYS A 35 -5.83 18.02 3.73
N ARG A 36 -6.29 17.82 4.97
CA ARG A 36 -7.54 17.10 5.26
C ARG A 36 -8.71 18.06 5.39
N THR A 37 -9.78 17.80 4.64
CA THR A 37 -11.05 18.54 4.71
C THR A 37 -12.16 17.58 5.13
N ILE A 38 -12.75 17.79 6.30
CA ILE A 38 -13.87 16.97 6.78
C ILE A 38 -15.13 17.37 6.03
N LEU A 39 -15.80 16.40 5.41
CA LEU A 39 -17.05 16.61 4.69
C LEU A 39 -18.26 16.38 5.58
N LYS A 40 -18.28 15.27 6.33
CA LYS A 40 -19.39 14.88 7.18
C LYS A 40 -18.88 14.15 8.41
N SER A 41 -19.51 14.40 9.54
CA SER A 41 -19.27 13.66 10.78
C SER A 41 -20.59 13.49 11.51
N PHE A 42 -20.87 12.29 12.01
CA PHE A 42 -22.01 12.05 12.88
C PHE A 42 -21.73 10.92 13.87
N PRO A 43 -22.26 11.03 15.11
CA PRO A 43 -22.16 9.95 16.08
C PRO A 43 -23.03 8.77 15.62
N ILE A 44 -22.49 7.57 15.77
CA ILE A 44 -23.21 6.29 15.61
C ILE A 44 -23.69 5.82 16.99
N SER A 45 -22.87 6.02 18.03
CA SER A 45 -23.16 5.79 19.45
C SER A 45 -22.29 6.72 20.32
N ASP A 46 -22.41 6.66 21.64
CA ASP A 46 -21.64 7.50 22.58
C ASP A 46 -20.12 7.42 22.35
N ASN A 47 -19.63 6.25 21.97
CA ASN A 47 -18.24 5.98 21.69
C ASN A 47 -17.91 5.81 20.20
N LYS A 48 -18.90 5.72 19.29
CA LYS A 48 -18.60 5.50 17.86
C LYS A 48 -18.98 6.69 17.01
N LYS A 49 -18.12 7.06 16.07
CA LYS A 49 -18.35 8.19 15.17
C LYS A 49 -17.95 7.86 13.75
N TYR A 50 -18.82 8.17 12.81
CA TYR A 50 -18.49 8.18 11.39
C TYR A 50 -17.87 9.53 11.01
N VAL A 51 -16.80 9.53 10.22
CA VAL A 51 -16.21 10.74 9.65
C VAL A 51 -15.83 10.49 8.20
N SER A 52 -16.33 11.30 7.27
CA SER A 52 -15.84 11.36 5.89
C SER A 52 -15.04 12.62 5.63
N PHE A 53 -14.00 12.51 4.81
CA PHE A 53 -13.08 13.58 4.52
C PHE A 53 -12.44 13.41 3.14
N ILE A 54 -11.94 14.52 2.61
CA ILE A 54 -11.07 14.56 1.44
C ILE A 54 -9.64 14.87 1.89
N LEU A 55 -8.66 14.24 1.24
CA LEU A 55 -7.24 14.56 1.31
C LEU A 55 -6.79 15.09 -0.05
N GLU A 56 -6.23 16.29 -0.06
CA GLU A 56 -5.66 16.92 -1.26
C GLU A 56 -4.25 17.40 -0.96
N GLY A 57 -3.29 17.05 -1.81
CA GLY A 57 -1.92 17.55 -1.66
C GLY A 57 -0.93 16.83 -2.56
N THR A 58 0.28 16.63 -2.04
CA THR A 58 1.37 15.98 -2.76
C THR A 58 1.76 14.66 -2.13
N CYS A 59 2.38 13.79 -2.91
CA CYS A 59 3.07 12.62 -2.41
C CYS A 59 4.46 12.49 -3.04
N THR A 60 5.36 11.82 -2.34
CA THR A 60 6.69 11.44 -2.82
C THR A 60 6.91 9.98 -2.48
N ASP A 61 7.42 9.20 -3.44
CA ASP A 61 7.80 7.82 -3.19
C ASP A 61 9.31 7.65 -3.04
N ASN A 62 9.73 6.50 -2.52
CA ASN A 62 11.14 6.16 -2.34
C ASN A 62 11.88 5.78 -3.64
N LEU A 63 11.21 5.91 -4.80
CA LEU A 63 11.82 5.80 -6.13
C LEU A 63 12.12 7.18 -6.74
N GLY A 64 11.80 8.27 -6.04
CA GLY A 64 12.02 9.64 -6.48
C GLY A 64 10.88 10.22 -7.31
N ASN A 65 9.74 9.55 -7.40
CA ASN A 65 8.55 10.09 -8.04
C ASN A 65 7.83 11.06 -7.11
N TYR A 66 7.25 12.11 -7.68
CA TYR A 66 6.45 13.09 -6.98
C TYR A 66 5.12 13.30 -7.71
N GLY A 67 4.03 13.37 -6.95
CA GLY A 67 2.70 13.42 -7.53
C GLY A 67 1.75 14.32 -6.78
N LEU A 68 0.69 14.72 -7.48
CA LEU A 68 -0.49 15.33 -6.88
C LEU A 68 -1.46 14.21 -6.50
N MET A 69 -1.94 14.25 -5.26
CA MET A 69 -2.84 13.26 -4.68
C MET A 69 -4.18 13.90 -4.31
N GLU A 70 -5.26 13.23 -4.67
CA GLU A 70 -6.64 13.55 -4.25
C GLU A 70 -7.31 12.25 -3.81
N GLN A 71 -7.86 12.23 -2.60
CA GLN A 71 -8.51 11.05 -2.02
C GLN A 71 -9.78 11.44 -1.28
N ALA A 72 -10.84 10.66 -1.45
CA ALA A 72 -12.05 10.72 -0.64
C ALA A 72 -12.15 9.45 0.20
N SER A 73 -12.23 9.61 1.52
CA SER A 73 -12.23 8.50 2.46
C SER A 73 -13.27 8.71 3.55
N PHE A 74 -13.61 7.61 4.22
CA PHE A 74 -14.30 7.65 5.50
C PHE A 74 -13.57 6.77 6.52
N VAL A 75 -13.84 7.08 7.79
CA VAL A 75 -13.41 6.28 8.92
C VAL A 75 -14.58 6.08 9.88
N ILE A 76 -14.61 4.92 10.52
CA ILE A 76 -15.36 4.71 11.75
C ILE A 76 -14.37 4.74 12.90
N LEU A 77 -14.62 5.66 13.83
CA LEU A 77 -13.87 5.78 15.07
C LEU A 77 -14.62 5.09 16.20
N ASN A 78 -13.88 4.46 17.10
CA ASN A 78 -14.35 4.04 18.42
C ASN A 78 -13.49 4.74 19.48
N ASN A 79 -14.05 5.72 20.17
CA ASN A 79 -13.33 6.79 20.86
C ASN A 79 -12.40 7.50 19.87
N ASP A 80 -11.09 7.37 20.06
CA ASP A 80 -10.06 7.94 19.18
C ASP A 80 -9.41 6.88 18.25
N ASP A 81 -9.80 5.61 18.38
CA ASP A 81 -9.27 4.53 17.56
C ASP A 81 -10.00 4.41 16.23
N VAL A 82 -9.25 4.33 15.12
CA VAL A 82 -9.79 3.94 13.81
C VAL A 82 -10.06 2.43 13.81
N ILE A 83 -11.32 2.05 13.66
CA ILE A 83 -11.74 0.64 13.57
C ILE A 83 -12.11 0.21 12.16
N GLU A 84 -12.42 1.19 11.30
CA GLU A 84 -12.67 0.99 9.88
C GLU A 84 -12.16 2.22 9.13
N LEU A 85 -11.52 1.98 8.00
CA LEU A 85 -11.09 3.00 7.06
C LEU A 85 -11.36 2.42 5.67
N ASP A 86 -11.95 3.23 4.80
CA ASP A 86 -12.03 2.92 3.38
C ASP A 86 -12.04 4.25 2.60
N GLY A 87 -11.66 4.17 1.34
CA GLY A 87 -11.60 5.33 0.47
C GLY A 87 -11.08 5.02 -0.92
N TYR A 88 -11.24 6.02 -1.77
CA TYR A 88 -10.80 6.01 -3.15
C TYR A 88 -9.96 7.25 -3.40
N GLY A 89 -8.86 7.09 -4.11
CA GLY A 89 -7.97 8.18 -4.43
C GLY A 89 -7.28 7.99 -5.76
N LYS A 90 -6.75 9.09 -6.26
CA LYS A 90 -5.91 9.13 -7.44
C LYS A 90 -4.64 9.91 -7.10
N THR A 91 -3.55 9.44 -7.65
CA THR A 91 -2.28 10.16 -7.70
C THR A 91 -1.89 10.34 -9.16
N ILE A 92 -1.50 11.56 -9.53
CA ILE A 92 -0.95 11.87 -10.84
C ILE A 92 0.51 12.26 -10.62
N TYR A 93 1.42 11.45 -11.13
CA TYR A 93 2.87 11.65 -11.03
C TYR A 93 3.38 12.66 -12.08
N GLN A 94 4.62 13.09 -11.90
CA GLN A 94 5.28 14.08 -12.75
C GLN A 94 5.36 13.72 -14.24
N ASP A 95 5.30 12.44 -14.56
CA ASP A 95 5.33 11.89 -15.93
C ASP A 95 3.94 11.58 -16.49
N ASN A 96 2.88 12.12 -15.85
CA ASN A 96 1.47 11.88 -16.15
C ASN A 96 1.00 10.44 -15.92
N GLN A 97 1.81 9.56 -15.30
CA GLN A 97 1.30 8.27 -14.83
C GLN A 97 0.26 8.48 -13.73
N ARG A 98 -0.78 7.64 -13.76
CA ARG A 98 -1.91 7.71 -12.84
C ARG A 98 -1.97 6.45 -12.02
N LEU A 99 -1.89 6.61 -10.71
CA LEU A 99 -2.19 5.55 -9.75
C LEU A 99 -3.60 5.78 -9.22
N ILE A 100 -4.47 4.78 -9.35
CA ILE A 100 -5.80 4.79 -8.74
C ILE A 100 -5.77 3.80 -7.59
N LEU A 101 -6.04 4.30 -6.39
CA LEU A 101 -6.16 3.51 -5.17
C LEU A 101 -7.64 3.40 -4.79
N GLY A 102 -8.12 2.20 -4.50
CA GLY A 102 -9.48 1.98 -4.02
C GLY A 102 -9.54 0.81 -3.07
N GLY A 103 -10.46 0.84 -2.12
CA GLY A 103 -10.70 -0.28 -1.20
C GLY A 103 -9.61 -0.44 -0.15
N LEU A 104 -9.22 0.66 0.51
CA LEU A 104 -8.14 0.63 1.50
C LEU A 104 -8.70 0.25 2.88
N GLU A 105 -9.05 -1.02 3.06
CA GLU A 105 -9.63 -1.53 4.32
C GLU A 105 -8.54 -1.76 5.37
N ILE A 106 -8.48 -0.91 6.40
CA ILE A 106 -7.63 -1.15 7.58
C ILE A 106 -8.48 -1.73 8.70
N VAL A 107 -8.46 -3.06 8.82
CA VAL A 107 -8.98 -3.74 10.02
C VAL A 107 -7.83 -3.86 11.02
N LYS A 108 -7.94 -3.18 12.16
CA LYS A 108 -6.98 -3.33 13.27
C LYS A 108 -6.92 -4.82 13.65
N LYS A 109 -5.81 -5.49 13.33
CA LYS A 109 -5.55 -6.85 13.82
C LYS A 109 -5.37 -6.73 15.34
N LYS A 110 -6.30 -7.29 16.11
CA LYS A 110 -6.21 -7.33 17.58
C LYS A 110 -5.02 -8.22 17.93
N THR A 111 -3.86 -7.62 18.20
CA THR A 111 -2.73 -8.33 18.79
C THR A 111 -3.14 -8.69 20.21
N LEU A 112 -3.50 -9.95 20.43
CA LEU A 112 -3.60 -10.53 21.76
C LEU A 112 -2.17 -10.58 22.32
N VAL A 113 -1.87 -9.66 23.23
CA VAL A 113 -0.73 -9.78 24.16
C VAL A 113 -1.24 -10.46 25.41
#